data_AF-A0A7K8EMK1-F1
#
_entry.id   AF-A0A7K8EMK1-F1
#
_cell.length_a   1.000
_cell.length_b   1.000
_cell.length_c   1.000
_cell.angle_alpha   90.00
_cell.angle_beta   90.00
_cell.angle_gamma   90.00
#
_symmetry.space_group_name_H-M   'P 1'
#
loop_
_entity.id
_entity.type
_entity.pdbx_description
1 polymer ?
#
loop_
_entity_poly.entity_id
_entity_poly.type
_entity_poly.pdbx_seq_one_letter_code
_entity_poly.pdbx_strand_id
1 'polypeptide(L)'
;LALAAILVLFGLVSLLILTGGAGLVQDPLFCVFVVFSFASAVDLIIALEEDGIISGFMELYVREGDPHLRTAHGLLTCYWDGTVHYGLCLAMAGALGKRRSYRALGLFWLGSLLMSAVVFLLGNLIGTAVWRVRGALGGALSGPGGVQRGLEELGGFLEPPGEDLGGPGRVPCPRPPLPPQVVLDCPADSCFDYTYLHEPYLRDPVGYPKVQMLIYLFYLLPFLLLAIYGLAWPGCSWLPDWSLLVAGAVAQAQFAHLGSSLHSRTPFPYQTPDEVLWSFLLSNVLYALGPQLLALRCLRSPAFFLPAAAPGLARAKKYQ
;
A
#
# COMPACT_ATOMS: atom_id res chain seq x y z
N LEU A 1 8.49 12.61 29.17
CA LEU A 1 8.33 14.04 28.76
C LEU A 1 7.90 14.17 27.30
N ALA A 2 8.62 13.57 26.33
CA ALA A 2 8.20 13.58 24.91
C ALA A 2 6.84 12.87 24.67
N LEU A 3 6.61 11.72 25.32
CA LEU A 3 5.34 10.98 25.26
C LEU A 3 4.15 11.81 25.78
N ALA A 4 4.35 12.48 26.91
CA ALA A 4 3.35 13.39 27.48
C ALA A 4 3.12 14.59 26.56
N ALA A 5 4.15 15.13 25.91
CA ALA A 5 4.01 16.24 24.96
C ALA A 5 3.28 15.84 23.67
N ILE A 6 3.53 14.64 23.13
CA ILE A 6 2.88 14.12 21.91
C ILE A 6 1.41 13.78 22.20
N LEU A 7 1.12 13.10 23.31
CA LEU A 7 -0.26 12.83 23.74
C LEU A 7 -1.01 14.11 24.12
N VAL A 8 -0.33 15.11 24.69
CA VAL A 8 -0.92 16.43 24.97
C VAL A 8 -1.15 17.23 23.69
N LEU A 9 -0.27 17.14 22.68
CA LEU A 9 -0.48 17.79 21.37
C LEU A 9 -1.62 17.12 20.60
N PHE A 10 -1.70 15.78 20.64
CA PHE A 10 -2.82 15.01 20.08
C PHE A 10 -4.13 15.29 20.79
N GLY A 11 -4.09 15.34 22.13
CA GLY A 11 -5.20 15.77 22.97
C GLY A 11 -5.62 17.19 22.65
N LEU A 12 -4.69 18.12 22.42
CA LEU A 12 -4.95 19.52 22.03
C LEU A 12 -5.57 19.62 20.63
N VAL A 13 -5.11 18.85 19.65
CA VAL A 13 -5.71 18.79 18.32
C VAL A 13 -7.12 18.19 18.42
N SER A 14 -7.31 17.12 19.19
CA SER A 14 -8.62 16.51 19.43
C SER A 14 -9.58 17.45 20.18
N LEU A 15 -9.06 18.22 21.15
CA LEU A 15 -9.78 19.22 21.95
C LEU A 15 -10.12 20.48 21.13
N LEU A 16 -9.22 20.93 20.24
CA LEU A 16 -9.48 22.00 19.26
C LEU A 16 -10.60 21.60 18.30
N ILE A 17 -10.74 20.31 17.99
CA ILE A 17 -11.83 19.85 17.16
C ILE A 17 -13.11 19.61 17.96
N LEU A 18 -13.03 19.18 19.23
CA LEU A 18 -14.18 19.11 20.16
C LEU A 18 -14.77 20.50 20.47
N THR A 19 -13.91 21.51 20.62
CA THR A 19 -14.31 22.91 20.86
C THR A 19 -14.94 23.57 19.62
N GLY A 20 -14.85 22.94 18.44
CA GLY A 20 -15.55 23.32 17.20
C GLY A 20 -17.06 23.06 17.20
N GLY A 21 -17.62 22.44 18.24
CA GLY A 21 -19.06 22.35 18.51
C GLY A 21 -19.57 20.91 18.64
N ALA A 22 -20.39 20.65 19.67
CA ALA A 22 -20.97 19.34 19.97
C ALA A 22 -21.74 18.68 18.81
N GLY A 23 -22.15 19.46 17.80
CA GLY A 23 -22.81 18.96 16.58
C GLY A 23 -21.89 18.30 15.55
N LEU A 24 -20.56 18.49 15.61
CA LEU A 24 -19.61 17.83 14.70
C LEU A 24 -19.33 16.38 15.12
N VAL A 25 -19.32 16.10 16.41
CA VAL A 25 -19.08 14.76 16.98
C VAL A 25 -20.23 13.79 16.64
N GLN A 26 -21.40 14.30 16.27
CA GLN A 26 -22.52 13.47 15.82
C GLN A 26 -22.36 12.95 14.38
N ASP A 27 -21.43 13.50 13.59
CA ASP A 27 -21.15 13.00 12.24
C ASP A 27 -20.19 11.78 12.34
N PRO A 28 -20.62 10.56 11.96
CA PRO A 28 -19.76 9.38 12.07
C PRO A 28 -18.49 9.49 11.23
N LEU A 29 -18.50 10.23 10.11
CA LEU A 29 -17.31 10.38 9.26
C LEU A 29 -16.25 11.26 9.91
N PHE A 30 -16.67 12.22 10.73
CA PHE A 30 -15.77 13.02 11.53
C PHE A 30 -14.92 12.14 12.47
N CYS A 31 -15.59 11.24 13.20
CA CYS A 31 -14.93 10.30 14.11
C CYS A 31 -13.96 9.37 13.37
N VAL A 32 -14.34 8.88 12.19
CA VAL A 32 -13.46 8.05 11.35
C VAL A 32 -12.18 8.81 11.01
N PHE A 33 -12.25 10.05 10.53
CA PHE A 33 -11.05 10.81 10.17
C PHE A 33 -10.15 11.11 11.38
N VAL A 34 -10.73 11.36 12.55
CA VAL A 34 -9.96 11.54 13.78
C VAL A 34 -9.23 10.26 14.17
N VAL A 35 -9.93 9.12 14.19
CA VAL A 35 -9.32 7.82 14.52
C VAL A 35 -8.21 7.46 13.54
N PHE A 36 -8.45 7.62 12.23
CA PHE A 36 -7.41 7.39 11.23
C PHE A 36 -6.24 8.36 11.35
N SER A 37 -6.47 9.64 11.71
CA SER A 37 -5.37 10.57 11.95
C SER A 37 -4.50 10.16 13.14
N PHE A 38 -5.11 9.60 14.19
CA PHE A 38 -4.39 9.05 15.32
C PHE A 38 -3.57 7.81 14.92
N ALA A 39 -4.20 6.85 14.22
CA ALA A 39 -3.52 5.65 13.72
C ALA A 39 -2.31 6.02 12.85
N SER A 40 -2.50 6.90 11.87
CA SER A 40 -1.43 7.39 11.00
C SER A 40 -0.27 8.03 11.78
N ALA A 41 -0.54 8.77 12.84
CA ALA A 41 0.54 9.35 13.64
C ALA A 41 1.30 8.32 14.47
N VAL A 42 0.63 7.25 14.92
CA VAL A 42 1.33 6.09 15.51
C VAL A 42 2.24 5.45 14.46
N ASP A 43 1.77 5.28 13.22
CA ASP A 43 2.58 4.76 12.11
C ASP A 43 3.84 5.61 11.85
N LEU A 44 3.73 6.94 11.93
CA LEU A 44 4.87 7.84 11.81
C LEU A 44 5.91 7.60 12.92
N ILE A 45 5.46 7.45 14.16
CA ILE A 45 6.35 7.26 15.29
C ILE A 45 7.04 5.89 15.18
N ILE A 46 6.31 4.85 14.78
CA ILE A 46 6.87 3.52 14.50
C ILE A 46 7.96 3.64 13.42
N ALA A 47 7.68 4.33 12.32
CA ALA A 47 8.64 4.49 11.23
C ALA A 47 9.93 5.20 11.67
N LEU A 48 9.79 6.27 12.45
CA LEU A 48 10.94 7.05 12.96
C LEU A 48 11.78 6.30 14.00
N GLU A 49 11.15 5.48 14.84
CA GLU A 49 11.87 4.66 15.82
C GLU A 49 12.60 3.49 15.17
N GLU A 50 11.94 2.83 14.21
CA GLU A 50 12.54 1.78 13.42
C GLU A 50 13.78 2.30 12.66
N ASP A 51 13.76 3.52 12.13
CA ASP A 51 14.96 4.15 11.54
C ASP A 51 16.00 4.67 12.55
N GLY A 52 15.74 4.53 13.85
CA GLY A 52 16.65 4.95 14.92
C GLY A 52 16.77 6.47 15.08
N ILE A 53 15.87 7.25 14.46
CA ILE A 53 15.81 8.72 14.59
C ILE A 53 15.29 9.09 15.99
N ILE A 54 14.38 8.29 16.53
CA ILE A 54 13.82 8.41 17.87
C ILE A 54 14.14 7.12 18.64
N SER A 55 14.41 7.22 19.95
CA SER A 55 14.68 6.06 20.80
C SER A 55 13.87 6.10 22.09
N GLY A 56 13.42 4.92 22.55
CA GLY A 56 12.76 4.74 23.84
C GLY A 56 11.23 4.82 23.83
N PHE A 57 10.57 4.59 22.68
CA PHE A 57 9.12 4.62 22.57
C PHE A 57 8.50 3.21 22.57
N MET A 58 9.16 2.22 21.97
CA MET A 58 8.50 0.98 21.58
C MET A 58 9.38 -0.29 21.72
N GLU A 59 10.30 -0.33 22.68
CA GLU A 59 11.19 -1.50 22.87
C GLU A 59 10.40 -2.82 23.12
N LEU A 60 9.17 -2.74 23.63
CA LEU A 60 8.27 -3.89 23.85
C LEU A 60 7.45 -4.25 22.59
N TYR A 61 6.88 -3.27 21.88
CA TYR A 61 6.09 -3.52 20.66
C TYR A 61 6.95 -3.82 19.44
N VAL A 62 8.18 -3.30 19.36
CA VAL A 62 9.16 -3.68 18.33
C VAL A 62 9.57 -5.13 18.52
N ARG A 63 9.60 -5.64 19.76
CA ARG A 63 9.95 -7.03 20.08
C ARG A 63 8.81 -8.02 19.77
N GLU A 64 7.56 -7.63 20.02
CA GLU A 64 6.34 -8.40 19.69
C GLU A 64 5.72 -8.08 18.31
N GLY A 65 6.25 -7.08 17.60
CA GLY A 65 5.65 -6.51 16.40
C GLY A 65 5.68 -7.45 15.20
N ASP A 66 4.67 -7.32 14.34
CA ASP A 66 4.52 -8.12 13.12
C ASP A 66 5.77 -7.97 12.23
N PRO A 67 6.46 -9.07 11.83
CA PRO A 67 7.68 -9.03 11.02
C PRO A 67 7.58 -8.16 9.75
N HIS A 68 6.38 -7.95 9.22
CA HIS A 68 6.12 -7.11 8.05
C HIS A 68 6.50 -5.63 8.25
N LEU A 69 6.36 -5.09 9.46
CA LEU A 69 6.72 -3.69 9.76
C LEU A 69 8.23 -3.44 9.70
N ARG A 70 9.04 -4.51 9.79
CA ARG A 70 10.50 -4.44 9.67
C ARG A 70 10.99 -4.50 8.21
N THR A 71 10.08 -4.72 7.26
CA THR A 71 10.41 -4.72 5.84
C THR A 71 10.52 -3.27 5.34
N ALA A 72 11.36 -3.02 4.33
CA ALA A 72 11.43 -1.69 3.72
C ALA A 72 10.05 -1.21 3.26
N HIS A 73 9.29 -2.07 2.59
CA HIS A 73 7.96 -1.72 2.07
C HIS A 73 6.96 -1.37 3.18
N GLY A 74 6.94 -2.14 4.27
CA GLY A 74 6.10 -1.86 5.44
C GLY A 74 6.44 -0.50 6.06
N LEU A 75 7.73 -0.22 6.25
CA LEU A 75 8.18 1.04 6.81
C LEU A 75 7.84 2.25 5.92
N LEU A 76 8.05 2.16 4.60
CA LEU A 76 7.66 3.21 3.67
C LEU A 76 6.15 3.44 3.68
N THR A 77 5.36 2.37 3.84
CA THR A 77 3.91 2.50 3.99
C THR A 77 3.55 3.26 5.26
N CYS A 78 4.21 2.98 6.39
CA CYS A 78 4.05 3.74 7.63
C CYS A 78 4.44 5.23 7.47
N TYR A 79 5.50 5.54 6.73
CA TYR A 79 5.85 6.93 6.40
C TYR A 79 4.78 7.62 5.57
N TRP A 80 4.21 6.94 4.58
CA TRP A 80 3.13 7.48 3.76
C TRP A 80 1.87 7.72 4.60
N ASP A 81 1.51 6.76 5.45
CA ASP A 81 0.37 6.88 6.35
C ASP A 81 0.57 8.06 7.31
N GLY A 82 1.73 8.13 7.95
CA GLY A 82 2.09 9.17 8.90
C GLY A 82 2.23 10.59 8.34
N THR A 83 2.45 10.74 7.04
CA THR A 83 2.60 12.05 6.40
C THR A 83 1.38 12.40 5.54
N VAL A 84 1.10 11.62 4.50
CA VAL A 84 0.07 11.90 3.51
C VAL A 84 -1.32 11.59 4.06
N HIS A 85 -1.55 10.38 4.61
CA HIS A 85 -2.87 10.06 5.18
C HIS A 85 -3.19 10.94 6.38
N TYR A 86 -2.21 11.20 7.26
CA TYR A 86 -2.37 12.14 8.37
C TYR A 86 -2.81 13.53 7.89
N GLY A 87 -2.10 14.11 6.91
CA GLY A 87 -2.44 15.40 6.34
C GLY A 87 -3.81 15.44 5.67
N LEU A 88 -4.17 14.38 4.92
CA LEU A 88 -5.49 14.24 4.30
C LEU A 88 -6.61 14.14 5.33
N CYS A 89 -6.44 13.34 6.40
CA CYS A 89 -7.42 13.22 7.48
C CYS A 89 -7.67 14.57 8.17
N LEU A 90 -6.62 15.32 8.48
CA LEU A 90 -6.75 16.67 9.05
C LEU A 90 -7.44 17.64 8.08
N ALA A 91 -7.10 17.60 6.79
CA ALA A 91 -7.72 18.44 5.78
C ALA A 91 -9.23 18.12 5.62
N MET A 92 -9.61 16.84 5.66
CA MET A 92 -11.00 16.40 5.60
C MET A 92 -11.77 16.80 6.86
N ALA A 93 -11.21 16.59 8.06
CA ALA A 93 -11.78 17.04 9.32
C ALA A 93 -12.00 18.56 9.35
N GLY A 94 -11.00 19.33 8.89
CA GLY A 94 -11.11 20.78 8.77
C GLY A 94 -12.12 21.25 7.71
N ALA A 95 -12.24 20.52 6.59
CA ALA A 95 -13.26 20.79 5.58
C ALA A 95 -14.67 20.54 6.13
N LEU A 96 -14.86 19.49 6.91
CA LEU A 96 -16.11 19.15 7.57
C LEU A 96 -16.52 20.23 8.59
N GLY A 97 -15.56 20.71 9.40
CA GLY A 97 -15.77 21.83 10.32
C GLY A 97 -16.17 23.13 9.62
N LYS A 98 -15.67 23.35 8.40
CA LYS A 98 -16.03 24.51 7.54
C LYS A 98 -17.24 24.24 6.62
N ARG A 99 -17.92 23.08 6.76
CA ARG A 99 -19.00 22.61 5.87
C ARG A 99 -18.66 22.70 4.38
N ARG A 100 -17.40 22.44 4.01
CA ARG A 100 -16.94 22.35 2.63
C ARG A 100 -16.93 20.91 2.16
N SER A 101 -17.10 20.70 0.86
CA SER A 101 -16.97 19.38 0.26
C SER A 101 -15.54 18.86 0.41
N TYR A 102 -15.39 17.66 0.96
CA TYR A 102 -14.14 16.91 1.08
C TYR A 102 -14.08 15.73 0.11
N ARG A 103 -15.06 15.57 -0.79
CA ARG A 103 -15.21 14.40 -1.68
C ARG A 103 -13.93 14.07 -2.44
N ALA A 104 -13.28 15.06 -3.04
CA ALA A 104 -12.08 14.82 -3.84
C ALA A 104 -10.90 14.31 -2.99
N LEU A 105 -10.71 14.92 -1.81
CA LEU A 105 -9.70 14.49 -0.84
C LEU A 105 -10.00 13.08 -0.31
N GLY A 106 -11.28 12.80 0.00
CA GLY A 106 -11.73 11.50 0.48
C GLY A 106 -11.56 10.39 -0.54
N LEU A 107 -11.82 10.64 -1.83
CA LEU A 107 -11.59 9.64 -2.89
C LEU A 107 -10.11 9.33 -3.11
N PHE A 108 -9.27 10.37 -3.10
CA PHE A 108 -7.82 10.19 -3.18
C PHE A 108 -7.29 9.42 -1.96
N TRP A 109 -7.68 9.82 -0.76
CA TRP A 109 -7.35 9.13 0.49
C TRP A 109 -7.81 7.67 0.47
N LEU A 110 -9.05 7.42 0.05
CA LEU A 110 -9.62 6.07 -0.01
C LEU A 110 -8.84 5.17 -0.98
N GLY A 111 -8.52 5.67 -2.17
CA GLY A 111 -7.74 4.90 -3.15
C GLY A 111 -6.35 4.56 -2.65
N SER A 112 -5.69 5.52 -2.02
CA SER A 112 -4.39 5.35 -1.37
C SER A 112 -4.45 4.29 -0.25
N LEU A 113 -5.44 4.38 0.64
CA LEU A 113 -5.66 3.41 1.72
C LEU A 113 -5.95 2.00 1.20
N LEU A 114 -6.82 1.88 0.17
CA LEU A 114 -7.14 0.60 -0.45
C LEU A 114 -5.91 -0.05 -1.08
N MET A 115 -5.03 0.74 -1.70
CA MET A 115 -3.80 0.22 -2.28
C MET A 115 -2.86 -0.32 -1.20
N SER A 116 -2.62 0.45 -0.12
CA SER A 116 -1.86 -0.05 1.04
C SER A 116 -2.45 -1.36 1.58
N ALA A 117 -3.78 -1.41 1.77
CA ALA A 117 -4.45 -2.59 2.31
C ALA A 117 -4.33 -3.82 1.40
N VAL A 118 -4.57 -3.66 0.10
CA VAL A 118 -4.48 -4.77 -0.87
C VAL A 118 -3.05 -5.28 -0.98
N VAL A 119 -2.06 -4.40 -1.12
CA VAL A 119 -0.65 -4.80 -1.23
C VAL A 119 -0.17 -5.47 0.05
N PHE A 120 -0.55 -4.94 1.21
CA PHE A 120 -0.22 -5.52 2.50
C PHE A 120 -0.84 -6.92 2.66
N LEU A 121 -2.15 -7.05 2.46
CA LEU A 121 -2.87 -8.32 2.61
C LEU A 121 -2.34 -9.38 1.63
N LEU A 122 -2.22 -9.05 0.33
CA LEU A 122 -1.76 -10.00 -0.67
C LEU A 122 -0.27 -10.33 -0.51
N GLY A 123 0.57 -9.35 -0.14
CA GLY A 123 1.99 -9.56 0.10
C GLY A 123 2.25 -10.57 1.23
N ASN A 124 1.51 -10.43 2.33
CA ASN A 124 1.65 -11.30 3.50
C ASN A 124 1.09 -12.71 3.23
N LEU A 125 -0.01 -12.81 2.48
CA LEU A 125 -0.57 -14.08 2.04
C LEU A 125 0.37 -14.85 1.10
N ILE A 126 0.96 -14.16 0.11
CA ILE A 126 1.88 -14.79 -0.86
C ILE A 126 3.17 -15.23 -0.19
N GLY A 127 3.72 -14.42 0.72
CA GLY A 127 4.88 -14.82 1.50
C GLY A 127 4.60 -16.16 2.20
N THR A 128 3.56 -16.22 3.02
CA THR A 128 3.24 -17.39 3.83
C THR A 128 2.94 -18.64 2.99
N ALA A 129 2.21 -18.50 1.88
CA ALA A 129 1.93 -19.61 0.97
C ALA A 129 3.21 -20.14 0.28
N VAL A 130 4.08 -19.23 -0.17
CA VAL A 130 5.35 -19.60 -0.82
C VAL A 130 6.29 -20.29 0.16
N TRP A 131 6.45 -19.80 1.39
CA TRP A 131 7.28 -20.46 2.41
C TRP A 131 6.77 -21.86 2.76
N ARG A 132 5.45 -22.02 2.91
CA ARG A 132 4.82 -23.31 3.25
C ARG A 132 4.96 -24.34 2.12
N VAL A 133 4.70 -23.94 0.89
CA VAL A 133 4.89 -24.82 -0.28
C VAL A 133 6.36 -25.18 -0.46
N ARG A 134 7.27 -24.23 -0.26
CA ARG A 134 8.72 -24.43 -0.42
C ARG A 134 9.31 -25.30 0.70
N GLY A 135 8.81 -25.20 1.93
CA GLY A 135 9.14 -26.09 3.04
C GLY A 135 8.69 -27.52 2.74
N ALA A 136 7.42 -27.70 2.36
CA ALA A 136 6.87 -29.01 1.99
C ALA A 136 7.59 -29.64 0.80
N LEU A 137 7.95 -28.84 -0.22
CA LEU A 137 8.70 -29.31 -1.40
C LEU A 137 10.17 -29.62 -1.06
N GLY A 138 10.81 -28.83 -0.19
CA GLY A 138 12.14 -29.10 0.33
C GLY A 138 12.19 -30.38 1.15
N GLY A 139 11.18 -30.63 1.99
CA GLY A 139 10.97 -31.90 2.68
C GLY A 139 10.74 -33.06 1.71
N ALA A 140 9.93 -32.85 0.66
CA ALA A 140 9.64 -33.83 -0.38
C ALA A 140 10.89 -34.30 -1.15
N LEU A 141 11.83 -33.39 -1.40
CA LEU A 141 13.04 -33.65 -2.21
C LEU A 141 14.22 -34.22 -1.39
N SER A 142 14.09 -34.36 -0.06
CA SER A 142 15.20 -34.70 0.86
C SER A 142 15.53 -36.20 0.99
N GLY A 143 14.99 -37.06 0.11
CA GLY A 143 15.34 -38.49 0.05
C GLY A 143 14.13 -39.44 0.11
N PRO A 144 14.35 -40.77 0.15
CA PRO A 144 13.27 -41.75 0.17
C PRO A 144 12.48 -41.62 1.49
N GLY A 145 11.23 -41.16 1.41
CA GLY A 145 10.38 -40.81 2.56
C GLY A 145 10.06 -39.31 2.69
N GLY A 146 10.69 -38.45 1.88
CA GLY A 146 10.45 -37.01 1.89
C GLY A 146 9.02 -36.62 1.52
N VAL A 147 8.42 -37.29 0.54
CA VAL A 147 7.05 -37.01 0.08
C VAL A 147 6.03 -37.22 1.20
N GLN A 148 6.21 -38.27 2.01
CA GLN A 148 5.35 -38.55 3.17
C GLN A 148 5.49 -37.46 4.24
N ARG A 149 6.72 -37.03 4.51
CA ARG A 149 7.05 -36.00 5.50
C ARG A 149 6.53 -34.60 5.10
N GLY A 150 6.59 -34.27 3.81
CA GLY A 150 5.99 -33.05 3.27
C GLY A 150 4.46 -33.05 3.28
N LEU A 151 3.83 -34.23 3.12
CA LEU A 151 2.38 -34.42 3.27
C LEU A 151 1.93 -34.35 4.73
N GLU A 152 2.73 -34.87 5.66
CA GLU A 152 2.47 -34.80 7.11
C GLU A 152 2.61 -33.35 7.64
N GLU A 153 3.57 -32.56 7.17
CA GLU A 153 3.68 -31.12 7.49
C GLU A 153 2.50 -30.31 6.94
N LEU A 154 1.96 -30.68 5.78
CA LEU A 154 0.74 -30.08 5.22
C LEU A 154 -0.54 -30.52 5.97
N GLY A 155 -0.56 -31.74 6.53
CA GLY A 155 -1.71 -32.32 7.22
C GLY A 155 -1.81 -32.01 8.72
N GLY A 156 -0.68 -31.91 9.43
CA GLY A 156 -0.63 -31.67 10.88
C GLY A 156 -1.04 -30.26 11.32
N PHE A 157 -1.18 -29.31 10.38
CA PHE A 157 -1.60 -27.94 10.65
C PHE A 157 -3.12 -27.73 10.72
N LEU A 158 -3.92 -28.79 10.60
CA LEU A 158 -5.38 -28.76 10.78
C LEU A 158 -5.85 -29.06 12.22
N GLU A 159 -4.94 -29.39 13.14
CA GLU A 159 -5.25 -29.53 14.57
C GLU A 159 -4.63 -28.40 15.43
N PRO A 160 -5.33 -27.92 16.47
CA PRO A 160 -4.81 -26.89 17.37
C PRO A 160 -3.66 -27.44 18.24
N PRO A 161 -2.70 -26.59 18.65
CA PRO A 161 -1.46 -27.06 19.27
C PRO A 161 -1.69 -27.59 20.69
N GLY A 162 -1.37 -28.86 20.92
CA GLY A 162 -1.07 -29.41 22.23
C GLY A 162 0.38 -29.13 22.60
N GLU A 163 0.60 -28.73 23.86
CA GLU A 163 1.93 -28.64 24.47
C GLU A 163 2.64 -30.00 24.40
N ASP A 164 3.89 -30.04 23.92
CA ASP A 164 4.86 -30.90 24.61
C ASP A 164 6.34 -30.55 24.42
N LEU A 165 7.05 -30.89 25.49
CA LEU A 165 8.44 -30.65 25.88
C LEU A 165 9.49 -31.41 25.05
N GLY A 166 10.65 -30.76 24.82
CA GLY A 166 11.97 -31.38 25.06
C GLY A 166 12.70 -32.08 23.90
N GLY A 167 13.88 -31.55 23.52
CA GLY A 167 14.94 -32.33 22.85
C GLY A 167 15.95 -31.49 22.04
N PRO A 168 17.28 -31.64 22.24
CA PRO A 168 18.29 -30.84 21.53
C PRO A 168 18.72 -31.54 20.22
N GLY A 169 18.71 -30.83 19.08
CA GLY A 169 19.03 -31.44 17.79
C GLY A 169 19.53 -30.49 16.71
N ARG A 170 20.86 -30.35 16.63
CA ARG A 170 21.72 -30.03 15.47
C ARG A 170 21.22 -29.00 14.44
N VAL A 171 21.87 -27.84 14.44
CA VAL A 171 21.87 -26.85 13.34
C VAL A 171 22.78 -27.35 12.20
N PRO A 172 22.28 -27.59 10.97
CA PRO A 172 23.14 -27.78 9.80
C PRO A 172 23.44 -26.43 9.14
N CYS A 173 24.71 -26.18 8.78
CA CYS A 173 25.17 -24.99 8.07
C CYS A 173 24.40 -24.75 6.74
N PRO A 174 24.20 -23.48 6.31
CA PRO A 174 23.51 -23.19 5.05
C PRO A 174 24.39 -23.56 3.85
N ARG A 175 23.83 -24.32 2.90
CA ARG A 175 24.35 -24.42 1.52
C ARG A 175 23.88 -23.19 0.72
N PRO A 176 24.63 -22.78 -0.31
CA PRO A 176 24.38 -21.52 -1.03
C PRO A 176 23.00 -21.54 -1.71
N PRO A 177 22.29 -20.40 -1.77
CA PRO A 177 20.95 -20.34 -2.34
C PRO A 177 21.00 -20.46 -3.87
N LEU A 178 20.30 -21.45 -4.42
CA LEU A 178 19.88 -21.47 -5.81
C LEU A 178 18.63 -20.56 -5.98
N PRO A 179 18.48 -19.88 -7.14
CA PRO A 179 17.60 -18.71 -7.27
C PRO A 179 16.10 -19.07 -7.20
N PRO A 180 15.27 -18.20 -6.60
CA PRO A 180 13.82 -18.37 -6.54
C PRO A 180 13.18 -17.92 -7.86
N GLN A 181 12.85 -18.87 -8.73
CA GLN A 181 12.08 -18.68 -9.96
C GLN A 181 10.77 -19.46 -9.84
N VAL A 182 9.77 -19.13 -10.67
CA VAL A 182 8.37 -19.63 -10.64
C VAL A 182 7.42 -18.74 -9.82
N VAL A 183 6.96 -17.66 -10.44
CA VAL A 183 5.54 -17.21 -10.50
C VAL A 183 5.39 -16.09 -11.55
N LEU A 184 6.48 -15.40 -11.92
CA LEU A 184 6.45 -14.31 -12.92
C LEU A 184 7.47 -14.46 -14.07
N ASP A 185 8.05 -15.65 -14.27
CA ASP A 185 9.03 -15.84 -15.35
C ASP A 185 8.30 -15.90 -16.70
N CYS A 186 8.18 -14.74 -17.35
CA CYS A 186 8.01 -14.70 -18.79
C CYS A 186 9.33 -15.21 -19.39
N PRO A 187 9.32 -16.25 -20.26
CA PRO A 187 10.54 -16.83 -20.83
C PRO A 187 11.21 -15.92 -21.89
N ALA A 188 10.80 -14.66 -21.99
CA ALA A 188 11.38 -13.68 -22.89
C ALA A 188 12.64 -13.08 -22.27
N ASP A 189 13.75 -13.11 -23.01
CA ASP A 189 15.05 -12.56 -22.58
C ASP A 189 14.93 -11.10 -22.10
N SER A 190 14.02 -10.31 -22.70
CA SER A 190 13.76 -8.93 -22.31
C SER A 190 13.17 -8.75 -20.90
N CYS A 191 12.31 -9.67 -20.45
CA CYS A 191 11.76 -9.64 -19.09
C CYS A 191 12.82 -10.04 -18.06
N PHE A 192 13.68 -10.99 -18.42
CA PHE A 192 14.80 -11.38 -17.59
C PHE A 192 15.79 -10.23 -17.44
N ASP A 193 16.22 -9.63 -18.55
CA ASP A 193 17.13 -8.48 -18.56
C ASP A 193 16.55 -7.31 -17.76
N TYR A 194 15.25 -7.01 -17.90
CA TYR A 194 14.59 -5.97 -17.10
C TYR A 194 14.66 -6.24 -15.60
N THR A 195 14.33 -7.46 -15.17
CA THR A 195 14.26 -7.83 -13.75
C THR A 195 15.67 -7.87 -13.10
N TYR A 196 16.70 -8.16 -13.88
CA TYR A 196 18.07 -8.25 -13.37
C TYR A 196 18.85 -6.93 -13.48
N LEU A 197 18.68 -6.20 -14.57
CA LEU A 197 19.47 -5.00 -14.88
C LEU A 197 18.76 -3.70 -14.48
N HIS A 198 17.42 -3.66 -14.56
CA HIS A 198 16.66 -2.43 -14.35
C HIS A 198 15.92 -2.41 -13.01
N GLU A 199 15.18 -3.46 -12.66
CA GLU A 199 14.40 -3.53 -11.41
C GLU A 199 14.67 -4.80 -10.58
N PRO A 200 15.87 -4.91 -9.96
CA PRO A 200 16.22 -5.98 -9.02
C PRO A 200 15.23 -6.19 -7.88
N TYR A 201 14.52 -5.13 -7.48
CA TYR A 201 13.56 -5.15 -6.39
C TYR A 201 12.41 -6.15 -6.61
N LEU A 202 12.05 -6.44 -7.87
CA LEU A 202 11.05 -7.46 -8.21
C LEU A 202 11.47 -8.87 -7.78
N ARG A 203 12.76 -9.11 -7.51
CA ARG A 203 13.30 -10.40 -7.04
C ARG A 203 13.30 -10.53 -5.52
N ASP A 204 12.87 -9.49 -4.80
CA ASP A 204 12.83 -9.50 -3.34
C ASP A 204 11.90 -10.64 -2.82
N PRO A 205 12.37 -11.47 -1.86
CA PRO A 205 11.55 -12.47 -1.19
C PRO A 205 10.23 -11.98 -0.59
N VAL A 206 10.09 -10.70 -0.20
CA VAL A 206 8.89 -10.22 0.51
C VAL A 206 7.63 -10.16 -0.36
N GLY A 207 7.75 -10.25 -1.69
CA GLY A 207 6.61 -10.41 -2.60
C GLY A 207 5.77 -9.15 -2.88
N TYR A 208 5.84 -8.10 -2.05
CA TYR A 208 5.16 -6.81 -2.27
C TYR A 208 5.34 -6.21 -3.69
N PRO A 209 6.56 -6.10 -4.25
CA PRO A 209 6.73 -5.53 -5.58
C PRO A 209 6.05 -6.36 -6.68
N LYS A 210 5.98 -7.69 -6.52
CA LYS A 210 5.27 -8.57 -7.46
C LYS A 210 3.76 -8.36 -7.40
N VAL A 211 3.20 -8.25 -6.18
CA VAL A 211 1.78 -7.96 -5.97
C VAL A 211 1.41 -6.63 -6.63
N GLN A 212 2.23 -5.60 -6.42
CA GLN A 212 2.02 -4.30 -7.03
C GLN A 212 1.98 -4.37 -8.56
N MET A 213 2.92 -5.10 -9.18
CA MET A 213 2.92 -5.27 -10.64
C MET A 213 1.69 -6.02 -11.15
N LEU A 214 1.20 -7.03 -10.40
CA LEU A 214 -0.04 -7.72 -10.74
C LEU A 214 -1.25 -6.78 -10.64
N ILE A 215 -1.31 -5.93 -9.61
CA ILE A 215 -2.39 -4.94 -9.49
C ILE A 215 -2.36 -3.97 -10.67
N TYR A 216 -1.16 -3.53 -11.08
CA TYR A 216 -1.01 -2.66 -12.24
C TYR A 216 -1.46 -3.33 -13.54
N LEU A 217 -1.10 -4.60 -13.74
CA LEU A 217 -1.48 -5.35 -14.94
C LEU A 217 -3.00 -5.62 -15.00
N PHE A 218 -3.61 -6.07 -13.90
CA PHE A 218 -5.00 -6.54 -13.90
C PHE A 218 -6.04 -5.46 -13.61
N TYR A 219 -5.69 -4.38 -12.93
CA TYR A 219 -6.65 -3.35 -12.54
C TYR A 219 -6.31 -1.98 -13.13
N LEU A 220 -5.05 -1.54 -13.02
CA LEU A 220 -4.67 -0.21 -13.51
C LEU A 220 -4.67 -0.13 -15.03
N LEU A 221 -4.09 -1.10 -15.73
CA LEU A 221 -4.03 -1.10 -17.19
C LEU A 221 -5.44 -1.12 -17.82
N PRO A 222 -6.38 -1.99 -17.43
CA PRO A 222 -7.75 -1.93 -17.93
C PRO A 222 -8.43 -0.60 -17.61
N PHE A 223 -8.20 -0.04 -16.41
CA PHE A 223 -8.72 1.27 -16.06
C PHE A 223 -8.17 2.37 -16.98
N LEU A 224 -6.88 2.37 -17.30
CA LEU A 224 -6.27 3.36 -18.20
C LEU A 224 -6.88 3.27 -19.61
N LEU A 225 -7.18 2.07 -20.11
CA LEU A 225 -7.88 1.90 -21.39
C LEU A 225 -9.32 2.47 -21.34
N LEU A 226 -10.04 2.20 -20.25
CA LEU A 226 -11.37 2.79 -20.02
C LEU A 226 -11.30 4.31 -19.86
N ALA A 227 -10.23 4.84 -19.26
CA ALA A 227 -10.02 6.28 -19.12
C ALA A 227 -9.77 6.96 -20.47
N ILE A 228 -9.02 6.33 -21.38
CA ILE A 228 -8.86 6.81 -22.76
C ILE A 228 -10.23 6.89 -23.44
N TYR A 229 -11.06 5.85 -23.29
CA TYR A 229 -12.43 5.88 -23.79
C TYR A 229 -13.25 7.03 -23.17
N GLY A 230 -13.21 7.21 -21.85
CA GLY A 230 -13.94 8.27 -21.15
C GLY A 230 -13.42 9.68 -21.42
N LEU A 231 -12.19 9.83 -21.92
CA LEU A 231 -11.65 11.09 -22.42
C LEU A 231 -12.05 11.35 -23.88
N ALA A 232 -12.22 10.30 -24.67
CA ALA A 232 -12.64 10.40 -26.08
C ALA A 232 -14.13 10.75 -26.22
N TRP A 233 -14.97 10.32 -25.27
CA TRP A 233 -16.43 10.51 -25.33
C TRP A 233 -16.95 11.28 -24.12
N PRO A 234 -17.69 12.40 -24.31
CA PRO A 234 -18.26 13.16 -23.20
C PRO A 234 -19.41 12.40 -22.52
N GLY A 235 -19.69 12.76 -21.26
CA GLY A 235 -20.80 12.19 -20.48
C GLY A 235 -20.45 10.98 -19.60
N CYS A 236 -19.17 10.59 -19.52
CA CYS A 236 -18.70 9.55 -18.59
C CYS A 236 -18.61 10.06 -17.14
N SER A 237 -19.74 10.11 -16.43
CA SER A 237 -19.82 10.66 -15.07
C SER A 237 -19.07 9.86 -14.01
N TRP A 238 -18.72 8.60 -14.30
CA TRP A 238 -17.94 7.74 -13.41
C TRP A 238 -16.45 8.10 -13.42
N LEU A 239 -15.92 8.63 -14.52
CA LEU A 239 -14.47 8.82 -14.69
C LEU A 239 -13.85 9.77 -13.66
N PRO A 240 -14.47 10.93 -13.32
CA PRO A 240 -13.88 11.83 -12.34
C PRO A 240 -13.64 11.19 -10.97
N ASP A 241 -14.60 10.43 -10.43
CA ASP A 241 -14.44 9.81 -9.11
C ASP A 241 -13.39 8.69 -9.15
N TRP A 242 -13.45 7.82 -10.16
CA TRP A 242 -12.48 6.75 -10.33
C TRP A 242 -11.07 7.25 -10.59
N SER A 243 -10.92 8.36 -11.33
CA SER A 243 -9.61 8.98 -11.56
C SER A 243 -8.95 9.45 -10.27
N LEU A 244 -9.72 9.96 -9.31
CA LEU A 244 -9.20 10.37 -8.00
C LEU A 244 -8.81 9.17 -7.14
N LEU A 245 -9.63 8.11 -7.14
CA LEU A 245 -9.33 6.87 -6.43
C LEU A 245 -8.05 6.24 -6.98
N VAL A 246 -7.93 6.12 -8.31
CA VAL A 246 -6.75 5.55 -8.95
C VAL A 246 -5.51 6.43 -8.77
N ALA A 247 -5.67 7.76 -8.79
CA ALA A 247 -4.58 8.69 -8.50
C ALA A 247 -4.03 8.48 -7.08
N GLY A 248 -4.90 8.33 -6.08
CA GLY A 248 -4.48 8.01 -4.71
C GLY A 248 -3.75 6.67 -4.61
N ALA A 249 -4.32 5.63 -5.21
CA ALA A 249 -3.74 4.28 -5.23
C ALA A 249 -2.33 4.29 -5.85
N VAL A 250 -2.18 4.88 -7.03
CA VAL A 250 -0.88 4.93 -7.73
C VAL A 250 0.13 5.78 -6.99
N ALA A 251 -0.28 6.89 -6.36
CA ALA A 251 0.63 7.73 -5.59
C ALA A 251 1.24 6.95 -4.40
N GLN A 252 0.40 6.22 -3.65
CA GLN A 252 0.85 5.39 -2.53
C GLN A 252 1.76 4.25 -3.00
N ALA A 253 1.33 3.50 -4.01
CA ALA A 253 2.09 2.36 -4.51
C ALA A 253 3.45 2.76 -5.09
N GLN A 254 3.49 3.86 -5.85
CA GLN A 254 4.75 4.36 -6.41
C GLN A 254 5.69 4.88 -5.32
N PHE A 255 5.17 5.59 -4.32
CA PHE A 255 5.99 6.00 -3.18
C PHE A 255 6.58 4.80 -2.44
N ALA A 256 5.75 3.81 -2.10
CA ALA A 256 6.19 2.62 -1.39
C ALA A 256 7.21 1.82 -2.23
N HIS A 257 6.98 1.66 -3.53
CA HIS A 257 7.88 0.94 -4.43
C HIS A 257 9.24 1.63 -4.62
N LEU A 258 9.23 2.93 -4.94
CA LEU A 258 10.45 3.72 -5.10
C LEU A 258 11.25 3.80 -3.80
N GLY A 259 10.57 4.05 -2.68
CA GLY A 259 11.25 4.15 -1.40
C GLY A 259 11.82 2.81 -0.96
N SER A 260 11.09 1.71 -1.14
CA SER A 260 11.58 0.38 -0.76
C SER A 260 12.68 -0.14 -1.66
N SER A 261 12.69 0.16 -2.96
CA SER A 261 13.80 -0.25 -3.84
C SER A 261 15.13 0.45 -3.51
N LEU A 262 15.08 1.60 -2.83
CA LEU A 262 16.25 2.39 -2.43
C LEU A 262 16.59 2.27 -0.93
N HIS A 263 15.73 1.66 -0.13
CA HIS A 263 15.93 1.64 1.32
C HIS A 263 17.04 0.66 1.71
N SER A 264 17.85 1.06 2.69
CA SER A 264 18.85 0.22 3.36
C SER A 264 18.34 -1.11 3.94
N ARG A 265 17.03 -1.23 4.23
CA ARG A 265 16.39 -2.46 4.73
C ARG A 265 16.18 -3.50 3.62
N THR A 266 16.15 -3.07 2.36
CA THR A 266 16.13 -3.98 1.22
C THR A 266 17.52 -4.55 1.02
N PRO A 267 17.72 -5.87 0.90
CA PRO A 267 19.05 -6.43 0.74
C PRO A 267 19.75 -5.86 -0.51
N PHE A 268 21.04 -5.56 -0.39
CA PHE A 268 21.84 -4.93 -1.46
C PHE A 268 21.66 -5.52 -2.86
N PRO A 269 21.58 -6.86 -3.07
CA PRO A 269 21.37 -7.43 -4.41
C PRO A 269 20.01 -7.12 -5.07
N TYR A 270 19.06 -6.58 -4.31
CA TYR A 270 17.70 -6.22 -4.75
C TYR A 270 17.46 -4.71 -4.75
N GLN A 271 18.41 -3.90 -4.28
CA GLN A 271 18.31 -2.45 -4.39
C GLN A 271 18.53 -2.01 -5.84
N THR A 272 17.97 -0.85 -6.21
CA THR A 272 18.20 -0.26 -7.53
C THR A 272 19.67 0.18 -7.65
N PRO A 273 20.44 -0.31 -8.64
CA PRO A 273 21.82 0.10 -8.85
C PRO A 273 21.93 1.58 -9.25
N ASP A 274 23.00 2.25 -8.81
CA ASP A 274 23.25 3.67 -9.13
C ASP A 274 23.32 3.96 -10.64
N GLU A 275 23.79 2.98 -11.41
CA GLU A 275 23.95 3.03 -12.87
C GLU A 275 22.61 3.22 -13.61
N VAL A 276 21.53 2.64 -13.07
CA VAL A 276 20.17 2.68 -13.66
C VAL A 276 19.20 3.51 -12.83
N LEU A 277 19.65 4.12 -11.73
CA LEU A 277 18.81 4.85 -10.80
C LEU A 277 17.96 5.93 -11.49
N TRP A 278 18.57 6.71 -12.38
CA TRP A 278 17.87 7.80 -13.06
C TRP A 278 16.81 7.32 -14.05
N SER A 279 17.08 6.24 -14.79
CA SER A 279 16.10 5.67 -15.73
C SER A 279 14.95 5.02 -14.97
N PHE A 280 15.25 4.34 -13.86
CA PHE A 280 14.27 3.79 -12.93
C PHE A 280 13.37 4.87 -12.34
N LEU A 281 13.95 5.91 -11.74
CA LEU A 281 13.21 7.02 -11.13
C LEU A 281 12.35 7.75 -12.16
N LEU A 282 12.93 8.10 -13.31
CA LEU A 282 12.20 8.80 -14.37
C LEU A 282 11.01 7.99 -14.86
N SER A 283 11.19 6.70 -15.13
CA SER A 283 10.12 5.83 -15.64
C SER A 283 8.98 5.70 -14.64
N ASN A 284 9.30 5.46 -13.37
CA ASN A 284 8.29 5.31 -12.31
C ASN A 284 7.59 6.63 -11.97
N VAL A 285 8.28 7.77 -12.00
CA VAL A 285 7.65 9.09 -11.85
C VAL A 285 6.74 9.40 -13.03
N LEU A 286 7.17 9.16 -14.26
CA LEU A 286 6.32 9.36 -15.45
C LEU A 286 5.07 8.47 -15.38
N TYR A 287 5.21 7.22 -14.93
CA TYR A 287 4.10 6.33 -14.70
C TYR A 287 3.13 6.87 -13.63
N ALA A 288 3.67 7.37 -12.51
CA ALA A 288 2.89 7.96 -11.44
C ALA A 288 2.11 9.20 -11.91
N LEU A 289 2.68 10.02 -12.80
CA LEU A 289 2.10 11.28 -13.25
C LEU A 289 0.82 11.11 -14.07
N GLY A 290 0.71 10.05 -14.89
CA GLY A 290 -0.44 9.84 -15.77
C GLY A 290 -1.79 9.91 -15.04
N PRO A 291 -2.03 9.06 -14.01
CA PRO A 291 -3.23 9.11 -13.19
C PRO A 291 -3.46 10.45 -12.48
N GLN A 292 -2.40 11.13 -12.03
CA GLN A 292 -2.54 12.45 -11.39
C GLN A 292 -3.05 13.51 -12.37
N LEU A 293 -2.49 13.52 -13.59
CA LEU A 293 -2.90 14.46 -14.64
C LEU A 293 -4.33 14.18 -15.12
N LEU A 294 -4.73 12.91 -15.20
CA LEU A 294 -6.11 12.52 -15.49
C LEU A 294 -7.07 13.04 -14.43
N ALA A 295 -6.76 12.83 -13.14
CA ALA A 295 -7.58 13.34 -12.04
C ALA A 295 -7.67 14.88 -12.06
N LEU A 296 -6.55 15.56 -12.30
CA LEU A 296 -6.50 17.01 -12.44
C LEU A 296 -7.34 17.51 -13.62
N ARG A 297 -7.31 16.82 -14.77
CA ARG A 297 -8.16 17.14 -15.92
C ARG A 297 -9.63 16.99 -15.56
N CYS A 298 -10.01 15.90 -14.89
CA CYS A 298 -11.38 15.67 -14.46
C CYS A 298 -11.87 16.77 -13.50
N LEU A 299 -11.03 17.17 -12.54
CA LEU A 299 -11.34 18.25 -11.60
C LEU A 299 -11.46 19.63 -12.27
N ARG A 300 -10.62 19.93 -13.27
CA ARG A 300 -10.63 21.23 -13.97
C ARG A 300 -11.80 21.38 -14.93
N SER A 301 -12.39 20.28 -15.39
CA SER A 301 -13.41 20.31 -16.45
C SER A 301 -14.51 19.27 -16.21
N PRO A 302 -15.21 19.35 -15.06
CA PRO A 302 -16.21 18.36 -14.69
C PRO A 302 -17.41 18.33 -15.66
N ALA A 303 -17.74 19.47 -16.27
CA ALA A 303 -18.87 19.59 -17.20
C ALA A 303 -18.77 18.66 -18.42
N PHE A 304 -17.55 18.35 -18.88
CA PHE A 304 -17.34 17.43 -20.01
C PHE A 304 -17.81 16.00 -19.68
N PHE A 305 -17.73 15.61 -18.41
CA PHE A 305 -18.03 14.25 -17.94
C PHE A 305 -19.47 14.09 -17.46
N LEU A 306 -20.21 15.19 -17.27
CA LEU A 306 -21.61 15.12 -16.84
C LEU A 306 -22.52 14.81 -18.04
N PRO A 307 -23.58 14.00 -17.86
CA PRO A 307 -24.57 13.78 -18.91
C PRO A 307 -25.21 15.10 -19.32
N ALA A 308 -25.47 15.29 -20.61
CA ALA A 308 -26.20 16.45 -21.10
C ALA A 308 -27.57 16.53 -20.41
N ALA A 309 -27.93 17.71 -19.89
CA ALA A 309 -29.23 17.90 -19.25
C ALA A 309 -30.36 17.51 -20.22
N ALA A 310 -31.28 16.68 -19.76
CA ALA A 310 -32.42 16.26 -20.57
C ALA A 310 -33.19 17.49 -21.08
N PRO A 311 -33.46 17.62 -22.39
CA PRO A 311 -34.05 18.82 -22.99
C PRO A 311 -35.46 19.18 -22.43
N GLY A 312 -36.10 18.28 -21.69
CA GLY A 312 -37.44 18.47 -21.11
C GLY A 312 -37.50 19.41 -19.90
N LEU A 313 -36.45 19.52 -19.08
CA LEU A 313 -36.52 20.28 -17.82
C LEU A 313 -36.24 21.79 -18.00
N ALA A 314 -35.46 22.15 -19.03
CA ALA A 314 -35.18 23.54 -19.37
C ALA A 314 -36.41 24.26 -19.99
N ARG A 315 -37.31 23.51 -20.63
CA ARG A 315 -38.56 24.06 -21.19
C ARG A 315 -39.58 24.38 -20.11
N ALA A 316 -39.64 23.61 -19.02
CA ALA A 316 -40.58 23.85 -17.92
C ALA A 316 -40.29 25.15 -17.14
N LYS A 317 -39.01 25.55 -17.01
CA LYS A 317 -38.63 26.82 -16.37
C LYS A 317 -38.84 28.06 -17.24
N LYS A 318 -39.14 27.92 -18.53
CA LYS A 318 -39.34 29.05 -19.45
C LYS A 318 -40.82 29.43 -19.63
N TYR A 319 -41.74 28.67 -19.01
CA TYR A 319 -43.19 28.84 -19.08
C TYR A 319 -43.87 28.92 -17.70
N GLN A 320 -43.09 29.12 -16.63
CA GLN A 320 -43.54 29.53 -15.29
C GLN A 320 -42.93 30.89 -14.98
#